data_AF-A0A8J9X9J1-F1
#
_entry.id   AF-A0A8J9X9J1-F1
#
_cell.length_a   1.000
_cell.length_b   1.000
_cell.length_c   1.000
_cell.angle_alpha   90.00
_cell.angle_beta   90.00
_cell.angle_gamma   90.00
#
_symmetry.space_group_name_H-M   'P 1'
#
loop_
_entity.id
_entity.type
_entity.pdbx_description
1 polymer ?
#
loop_
_entity_poly.entity_id
_entity_poly.type
_entity_poly.pdbx_seq_one_letter_code
_entity_poly.pdbx_strand_id
1 'polypeptide(L)'
;MATPSFRSKLEARVAAVNSLLCVGLDPHEKELFADGWEGVPEENRCDAAFTFCKTLVDATLPYTACYKPNAAFFEALGDGGMAVLRRVCQNIIPDDVPILLDVKRGDIGSTAAAYAEACYGLGADCVTLSPLMGWDSVSPFVT
;
A
#
# COMPACT_ATOMS: atom_id res chain seq x y z
N MET A 1 15.97 -1.69 19.26
CA MET A 1 16.56 -0.82 18.23
C MET A 1 15.43 0.02 17.65
N ALA A 2 15.65 1.30 17.37
CA ALA A 2 14.61 2.14 16.77
C ALA A 2 14.27 1.64 15.36
N THR A 3 13.00 1.63 14.99
CA THR A 3 12.56 1.32 13.62
C THR A 3 13.20 2.36 12.67
N PRO A 4 13.84 1.93 11.56
CA PRO A 4 14.44 2.86 10.62
C PRO A 4 13.37 3.76 10.00
N SER A 5 13.72 5.03 9.75
CA SER A 5 12.83 5.95 9.02
C SER A 5 12.60 5.47 7.59
N PHE A 6 11.46 5.84 6.98
CA PHE A 6 11.19 5.61 5.56
C PHE A 6 12.37 6.01 4.66
N ARG A 7 12.93 7.21 4.91
CA ARG A 7 14.06 7.73 4.13
C ARG A 7 15.27 6.81 4.21
N SER A 8 15.67 6.41 5.41
CA SER A 8 16.83 5.53 5.61
C SER A 8 16.60 4.15 5.00
N LYS A 9 15.39 3.60 5.12
CA LYS A 9 14.99 2.32 4.53
C LYS A 9 15.04 2.39 3.00
N LEU A 10 14.53 3.47 2.41
CA LEU A 10 14.56 3.71 0.97
C LEU A 10 15.99 3.89 0.44
N GLU A 11 16.81 4.71 1.08
CA GLU A 11 18.21 4.93 0.68
C GLU A 11 19.00 3.60 0.71
N ALA A 12 18.82 2.79 1.75
CA ALA A 12 19.43 1.47 1.85
C ALA A 12 18.94 0.52 0.74
N ARG A 13 17.63 0.48 0.48
CA ARG A 13 17.07 -0.39 -0.56
C ARG A 13 17.54 0.01 -1.95
N VAL A 14 17.50 1.30 -2.28
CA VAL A 14 17.97 1.87 -3.56
C VAL A 14 19.43 1.50 -3.81
N ALA A 15 20.29 1.61 -2.79
CA ALA A 15 21.69 1.21 -2.91
C ALA A 15 21.86 -0.30 -3.14
N ALA A 16 21.04 -1.13 -2.47
CA ALA A 16 21.10 -2.59 -2.59
C ALA A 16 20.66 -3.11 -3.97
N VAL A 17 19.61 -2.51 -4.57
CA VAL A 17 19.08 -2.94 -5.89
C VAL A 17 19.57 -2.09 -7.06
N ASN A 18 20.31 -1.00 -6.80
CA ASN A 18 20.74 -0.02 -7.80
C ASN A 18 19.59 0.44 -8.72
N SER A 19 18.46 0.79 -8.11
CA SER A 19 17.22 1.13 -8.81
C SER A 19 16.43 2.17 -8.04
N LEU A 20 15.65 2.97 -8.77
CA LEU A 20 14.68 3.92 -8.22
C LEU A 20 13.23 3.50 -8.55
N LEU A 21 13.04 2.26 -9.03
CA LEU A 21 11.75 1.76 -9.47
C LEU A 21 10.77 1.66 -8.29
N CYS A 22 9.66 2.38 -8.40
CA CYS A 22 8.48 2.22 -7.55
C CYS A 22 7.44 1.38 -8.31
N VAL A 23 7.10 0.21 -7.77
CA VAL A 23 6.12 -0.69 -8.41
C VAL A 23 4.75 -0.48 -7.77
N GLY A 24 3.75 -0.14 -8.61
CA GLY A 24 2.35 -0.07 -8.18
C GLY A 24 1.77 -1.46 -7.94
N LEU A 25 0.94 -1.60 -6.90
CA LEU A 25 0.18 -2.82 -6.62
C LEU A 25 -1.30 -2.48 -6.70
N ASP A 26 -1.80 -2.46 -7.93
CA ASP A 26 -3.08 -1.89 -8.32
C ASP A 26 -3.93 -2.98 -9.01
N PRO A 27 -4.59 -3.87 -8.26
CA PRO A 27 -5.33 -5.01 -8.82
C PRO A 27 -6.63 -4.58 -9.51
N HIS A 28 -6.52 -3.99 -10.70
CA HIS A 28 -7.65 -3.54 -11.50
C HIS A 28 -8.58 -4.70 -11.86
N GLU A 29 -9.90 -4.47 -11.79
CA GLU A 29 -10.92 -5.47 -12.13
C GLU A 29 -10.61 -6.22 -13.43
N LYS A 30 -10.30 -5.50 -14.51
CA LYS A 30 -10.04 -6.09 -15.84
C LYS A 30 -8.74 -6.87 -15.94
N GLU A 31 -7.78 -6.64 -15.04
CA GLU A 31 -6.54 -7.41 -14.96
C GLU A 31 -6.76 -8.73 -14.20
N LEU A 32 -7.69 -8.74 -13.25
CA LEU A 32 -8.07 -9.94 -12.50
C LEU A 32 -9.07 -10.81 -13.28
N PHE A 33 -10.06 -10.16 -13.93
CA PHE A 33 -11.17 -10.79 -14.63
C PHE A 33 -11.43 -10.05 -15.94
N ALA A 34 -11.05 -10.66 -17.06
CA ALA A 34 -11.10 -10.02 -18.38
C ALA A 34 -12.51 -9.52 -18.77
N ASP A 35 -13.55 -10.27 -18.37
CA ASP A 35 -14.96 -9.96 -18.63
C ASP A 35 -15.63 -9.13 -17.52
N GLY A 36 -14.85 -8.65 -16.54
CA GLY A 36 -15.36 -8.02 -15.31
C GLY A 36 -15.64 -9.03 -14.20
N TRP A 37 -15.94 -8.53 -13.00
CA TRP A 37 -16.12 -9.35 -11.80
C TRP A 37 -17.57 -9.44 -11.31
N GLU A 38 -18.54 -8.99 -12.13
CA GLU A 38 -19.96 -9.10 -11.81
C GLU A 38 -20.35 -10.57 -11.60
N GLY A 39 -20.99 -10.86 -10.47
CA GLY A 39 -21.34 -12.24 -10.08
C GLY A 39 -20.17 -13.08 -9.53
N VAL A 40 -18.94 -12.56 -9.48
CA VAL A 40 -17.81 -13.24 -8.85
C VAL A 40 -17.91 -13.06 -7.32
N PRO A 41 -17.89 -14.16 -6.53
CA PRO A 41 -17.88 -14.08 -5.08
C PRO A 41 -16.75 -13.19 -4.54
N GLU A 42 -17.02 -12.44 -3.47
CA GLU A 42 -16.04 -11.54 -2.86
C GLU A 42 -14.73 -12.23 -2.48
N GLU A 43 -14.81 -13.43 -1.90
CA GLU A 43 -13.65 -14.26 -1.57
C GLU A 43 -12.74 -14.51 -2.79
N ASN A 44 -13.33 -14.81 -3.95
CA ASN A 44 -12.59 -15.05 -5.19
C ASN A 44 -11.95 -13.77 -5.73
N ARG A 45 -12.65 -12.62 -5.60
CA ARG A 45 -12.09 -11.30 -5.98
C ARG A 45 -10.90 -10.96 -5.08
N CYS A 46 -11.03 -11.20 -3.78
CA CYS A 46 -9.98 -10.99 -2.79
C CYS A 46 -8.76 -11.88 -3.02
N ASP A 47 -8.96 -13.17 -3.28
CA ASP A 47 -7.89 -14.11 -3.57
C ASP A 47 -7.17 -13.80 -4.89
N ALA A 48 -7.91 -13.37 -5.91
CA ALA A 48 -7.34 -12.90 -7.17
C ALA A 48 -6.47 -11.66 -6.97
N ALA A 49 -6.96 -10.66 -6.22
CA ALA A 49 -6.19 -9.45 -5.92
C ALA A 49 -4.91 -9.74 -5.12
N PHE A 50 -4.97 -10.64 -4.14
CA PHE A 50 -3.78 -11.07 -3.39
C PHE A 50 -2.78 -11.78 -4.31
N THR A 51 -3.26 -12.71 -5.14
CA THR A 51 -2.42 -13.48 -6.07
C THR A 51 -1.76 -12.58 -7.10
N PHE A 52 -2.48 -11.59 -7.63
CA PHE A 52 -1.96 -10.56 -8.52
C PHE A 52 -0.80 -9.80 -7.87
N CYS A 53 -1.00 -9.28 -6.65
CA CYS A 53 0.03 -8.53 -5.93
C CYS A 53 1.25 -9.40 -5.63
N LYS A 54 1.03 -10.64 -5.18
CA LYS A 54 2.12 -11.60 -4.91
C LYS A 54 2.93 -11.89 -6.17
N THR A 55 2.27 -12.13 -7.29
CA THR A 55 2.94 -12.41 -8.57
C THR A 55 3.80 -11.22 -9.01
N LEU A 56 3.28 -10.00 -8.88
CA LEU A 56 4.04 -8.78 -9.17
C LEU A 56 5.24 -8.63 -8.23
N VAL A 57 5.06 -8.82 -6.92
CA VAL A 57 6.17 -8.73 -5.96
C VAL A 57 7.25 -9.76 -6.30
N ASP A 58 6.89 -11.03 -6.45
CA ASP A 58 7.84 -12.11 -6.74
C ASP A 58 8.65 -11.84 -8.03
N ALA A 59 8.01 -11.30 -9.07
CA ALA A 59 8.64 -11.02 -10.35
C ALA A 59 9.52 -9.76 -10.35
N THR A 60 9.21 -8.77 -9.52
CA THR A 60 9.82 -7.43 -9.58
C THR A 60 10.79 -7.14 -8.43
N LEU A 61 10.71 -7.90 -7.33
CA LEU A 61 11.48 -7.65 -6.11
C LEU A 61 12.97 -7.35 -6.33
N PRO A 62 13.72 -8.06 -7.21
CA PRO A 62 15.13 -7.79 -7.45
C PRO A 62 15.44 -6.37 -7.96
N TYR A 63 14.44 -5.68 -8.52
CA TYR A 63 14.58 -4.37 -9.16
C TYR A 63 13.85 -3.26 -8.40
N THR A 64 13.06 -3.60 -7.38
CA THR A 64 12.13 -2.67 -6.74
C THR A 64 12.79 -1.92 -5.57
N ALA A 65 12.71 -0.59 -5.62
CA ALA A 65 13.10 0.30 -4.55
C ALA A 65 11.99 0.49 -3.51
N CYS A 66 10.72 0.50 -3.93
CA CYS A 66 9.56 0.51 -3.04
C CYS A 66 8.29 -0.01 -3.75
N TYR A 67 7.36 -0.56 -2.97
CA TYR A 67 6.04 -0.93 -3.47
C TYR A 67 5.01 0.13 -3.07
N LYS A 68 4.09 0.42 -3.98
CA LYS A 68 3.04 1.41 -3.81
C LYS A 68 1.65 0.83 -4.03
N PRO A 69 1.09 0.07 -3.06
CA PRO A 69 -0.30 -0.35 -3.13
C PRO A 69 -1.23 0.84 -3.07
N ASN A 70 -2.21 0.90 -3.98
CA ASN A 70 -3.27 1.92 -3.95
C ASN A 70 -4.52 1.35 -3.29
N ALA A 71 -4.90 1.92 -2.14
CA ALA A 71 -5.97 1.38 -1.31
C ALA A 71 -7.33 1.35 -2.02
N ALA A 72 -7.59 2.24 -2.98
CA ALA A 72 -8.88 2.31 -3.67
C ALA A 72 -9.24 0.99 -4.36
N PHE A 73 -8.26 0.27 -4.92
CA PHE A 73 -8.52 -1.02 -5.57
C PHE A 73 -8.86 -2.12 -4.57
N PHE A 74 -8.34 -2.02 -3.35
CA PHE A 74 -8.67 -2.96 -2.28
C PHE A 74 -10.01 -2.62 -1.65
N GLU A 75 -10.30 -1.34 -1.41
CA GLU A 75 -11.59 -0.85 -0.91
C GLU A 75 -12.75 -1.29 -1.84
N ALA A 76 -12.52 -1.31 -3.16
CA ALA A 76 -13.52 -1.75 -4.15
C ALA A 76 -13.85 -3.26 -4.09
N LEU A 77 -13.05 -4.09 -3.41
CA LEU A 77 -13.30 -5.53 -3.30
C LEU A 77 -14.48 -5.85 -2.38
N GLY A 78 -14.82 -4.96 -1.44
CA GLY A 78 -15.80 -5.20 -0.39
C GLY A 78 -15.16 -5.33 1.00
N ASP A 79 -15.86 -5.96 1.93
CA ASP A 79 -15.49 -6.02 3.35
C ASP A 79 -14.11 -6.70 3.58
N GLY A 80 -13.80 -7.73 2.79
CA GLY A 80 -12.54 -8.46 2.82
C GLY A 80 -11.36 -7.71 2.19
N GLY A 81 -11.61 -6.67 1.41
CA GLY A 81 -10.59 -5.96 0.63
C GLY A 81 -9.46 -5.38 1.49
N MET A 82 -9.81 -4.76 2.61
CA MET A 82 -8.81 -4.22 3.54
C MET A 82 -8.00 -5.31 4.25
N ALA A 83 -8.56 -6.50 4.44
CA ALA A 83 -7.82 -7.65 4.95
C ALA A 83 -6.81 -8.16 3.92
N VAL A 84 -7.15 -8.10 2.62
CA VAL A 84 -6.20 -8.40 1.53
C VAL A 84 -5.06 -7.39 1.51
N LEU A 85 -5.36 -6.09 1.57
CA LEU A 85 -4.31 -5.05 1.61
C LEU A 85 -3.35 -5.26 2.80
N ARG A 86 -3.88 -5.57 3.98
CA ARG A 86 -3.06 -5.91 5.15
C ARG A 86 -2.13 -7.09 4.87
N ARG A 87 -2.65 -8.18 4.28
CA ARG A 87 -1.84 -9.35 3.91
C ARG A 87 -0.79 -9.00 2.86
N VAL A 88 -1.09 -8.12 1.90
CA VAL A 88 -0.13 -7.64 0.92
C VAL A 88 1.02 -6.91 1.60
N CYS A 89 0.72 -5.97 2.49
CA CYS A 89 1.74 -5.20 3.19
C CYS A 89 2.57 -6.05 4.17
N GLN A 90 1.95 -6.98 4.90
CA GLN A 90 2.59 -7.66 6.03
C GLN A 90 3.18 -9.04 5.69
N ASN A 91 2.70 -9.71 4.63
CA ASN A 91 3.04 -11.13 4.41
C ASN A 91 3.84 -11.40 3.14
N ILE A 92 3.86 -10.47 2.16
CA ILE A 92 4.54 -10.71 0.88
C ILE A 92 5.60 -9.67 0.52
N ILE A 93 5.47 -8.43 1.01
CA ILE A 93 6.51 -7.41 0.82
C ILE A 93 7.57 -7.62 1.92
N PRO A 94 8.85 -7.83 1.58
CA PRO A 94 9.89 -8.02 2.59
C PRO A 94 10.10 -6.78 3.46
N ASP A 95 10.45 -7.00 4.73
CA ASP A 95 10.63 -5.93 5.72
C ASP A 95 11.69 -4.88 5.35
N ASP A 96 12.65 -5.21 4.48
CA ASP A 96 13.68 -4.28 4.00
C ASP A 96 13.22 -3.43 2.80
N VAL A 97 12.04 -3.70 2.24
CA VAL A 97 11.47 -2.93 1.12
C VAL A 97 10.44 -1.92 1.64
N PRO A 98 10.61 -0.62 1.36
CA PRO A 98 9.64 0.39 1.75
C PRO A 98 8.25 0.19 1.13
N ILE A 99 7.21 0.44 1.92
CA ILE A 99 5.81 0.48 1.50
C ILE A 99 5.33 1.93 1.49
N LEU A 100 5.02 2.45 0.31
CA LEU A 100 4.34 3.73 0.11
C LEU A 100 2.86 3.49 -0.12
N LEU A 101 2.03 3.61 0.90
CA LEU A 101 0.60 3.38 0.77
C LEU A 101 -0.09 4.57 0.09
N ASP A 102 -0.65 4.33 -1.09
CA ASP A 102 -1.36 5.36 -1.86
C ASP A 102 -2.84 5.40 -1.46
N VAL A 103 -3.18 6.32 -0.54
CA VAL A 103 -4.51 6.45 0.10
C VAL A 103 -5.09 7.86 0.00
N LYS A 104 -4.27 8.87 -0.31
CA LYS A 104 -4.63 10.28 -0.49
C LYS A 104 -5.52 10.84 0.64
N ARG A 105 -5.27 10.40 1.89
CA ARG A 105 -6.08 10.82 3.05
C ARG A 105 -5.92 12.32 3.31
N GLY A 106 -6.96 12.94 3.82
CA GLY A 106 -6.95 14.34 4.22
C GLY A 106 -8.19 14.66 5.03
N ASP A 107 -8.01 15.01 6.29
CA ASP A 107 -9.07 15.40 7.23
C ASP A 107 -8.45 16.30 8.32
N ILE A 108 -9.15 16.59 9.41
CA ILE A 108 -8.65 17.45 10.50
C ILE A 108 -8.68 16.72 11.85
N GLY A 109 -7.82 17.17 12.77
CA GLY A 109 -7.84 16.79 14.18
C GLY A 109 -7.84 15.26 14.40
N SER A 110 -8.80 14.79 15.18
CA SER A 110 -8.92 13.37 15.55
C SER A 110 -9.15 12.44 14.37
N THR A 111 -9.80 12.90 13.29
CA THR A 111 -10.06 12.05 12.12
C THR A 111 -8.77 11.80 11.34
N ALA A 112 -7.94 12.84 11.17
CA ALA A 112 -6.62 12.70 10.58
C ALA A 112 -5.70 11.77 11.41
N ALA A 113 -5.80 11.84 12.75
CA ALA A 113 -5.10 10.90 13.63
C ALA A 113 -5.57 9.44 13.46
N ALA A 114 -6.88 9.21 13.34
CA ALA A 114 -7.42 7.88 13.08
C ALA A 114 -6.97 7.34 11.71
N TYR A 115 -6.87 8.20 10.68
CA TYR A 115 -6.31 7.79 9.39
C TYR A 115 -4.82 7.42 9.50
N ALA A 116 -4.02 8.16 10.26
CA ALA A 116 -2.62 7.83 10.50
C ALA A 116 -2.48 6.46 11.18
N GLU A 117 -3.25 6.21 12.24
CA GLU A 117 -3.28 4.92 12.93
C GLU A 117 -3.67 3.77 11.99
N ALA A 118 -4.72 3.97 11.19
CA ALA A 118 -5.18 2.96 10.24
C ALA A 118 -4.11 2.65 9.17
N CYS A 119 -3.44 3.66 8.62
CA CYS A 119 -2.45 3.48 7.56
C CYS A 119 -1.17 2.82 8.08
N TYR A 120 -0.62 3.31 9.19
CA TYR A 120 0.59 2.75 9.78
C TYR A 120 0.34 1.39 10.42
N GLY A 121 -0.88 1.14 10.91
CA GLY A 121 -1.34 -0.18 11.37
C GLY A 121 -1.42 -1.24 10.25
N LEU A 122 -1.39 -0.85 8.97
CA LEU A 122 -1.24 -1.78 7.84
C LEU A 122 0.23 -2.17 7.58
N GLY A 123 1.19 -1.49 8.20
CA GLY A 123 2.63 -1.68 7.95
C GLY A 123 3.20 -0.74 6.89
N ALA A 124 2.49 0.33 6.53
CA ALA A 124 3.03 1.34 5.60
C ALA A 124 4.21 2.11 6.25
N ASP A 125 5.25 2.39 5.46
CA ASP A 125 6.36 3.25 5.89
C ASP A 125 6.12 4.73 5.54
N CYS A 126 5.31 4.98 4.51
CA CYS A 126 4.91 6.32 4.07
C CYS A 126 3.52 6.26 3.43
N VAL A 127 2.82 7.40 3.37
CA VAL A 127 1.47 7.50 2.79
C VAL A 127 1.35 8.71 1.87
N THR A 128 0.45 8.63 0.88
CA THR A 128 0.02 9.82 0.13
C THR A 128 -1.07 10.58 0.89
N LEU A 129 -0.98 11.92 0.91
CA LEU A 129 -1.93 12.80 1.59
C LEU A 129 -2.52 13.83 0.61
N SER A 130 -3.72 14.31 0.93
CA SER A 130 -4.38 15.44 0.27
C SER A 130 -4.38 16.65 1.20
N PRO A 131 -3.45 17.61 1.03
CA PRO A 131 -3.25 18.72 1.97
C PRO A 131 -4.25 19.87 1.80
N LEU A 132 -5.40 19.62 1.14
CA LEU A 132 -6.38 20.66 0.80
C LEU A 132 -6.91 21.42 2.02
N MET A 133 -7.02 20.73 3.17
CA MET A 133 -7.51 21.30 4.43
C MET A 133 -6.40 21.96 5.27
N GLY A 134 -5.17 22.07 4.75
CA GLY A 134 -4.04 22.70 5.43
C GLY A 134 -3.26 21.75 6.34
N TRP A 135 -2.41 22.32 7.21
CA TRP A 135 -1.45 21.58 8.04
C TRP A 135 -2.08 20.52 8.94
N ASP A 136 -3.31 20.74 9.41
CA ASP A 136 -4.03 19.79 10.27
C ASP A 136 -4.28 18.43 9.58
N SER A 137 -4.33 18.41 8.25
CA SER A 137 -4.44 17.18 7.45
C SER A 137 -3.14 16.42 7.26
N VAL A 138 -2.01 17.03 7.62
CA VAL A 138 -0.67 16.48 7.45
C VAL A 138 -0.01 16.15 8.78
N SER A 139 -0.17 17.03 9.78
CA SER A 139 0.56 16.96 11.04
C SER A 139 0.46 15.61 11.75
N PRO A 140 -0.69 14.88 11.76
CA PRO A 140 -0.77 13.59 12.44
C PRO A 140 0.03 12.46 11.76
N PHE A 141 0.49 12.66 10.53
CA PHE A 141 1.27 11.67 9.78
C PHE A 141 2.78 11.86 9.89
N VAL A 142 3.23 13.01 10.42
CA VAL A 142 4.66 13.41 10.41
C VAL A 142 5.25 13.54 11.81
N THR A 143 4.54 13.07 12.83
CA THR A 143 4.96 13.01 14.24
C THR A 143 5.81 11.78 14.54
#